data_AF-A0A848KXD1-F1
#
_entry.id   AF-A0A848KXD1-F1
#
_cell.length_a   1.000
_cell.length_b   1.000
_cell.length_c   1.000
_cell.angle_alpha   90.00
_cell.angle_beta   90.00
_cell.angle_gamma   90.00
#
_symmetry.space_group_name_H-M   'P 1'
#
loop_
_entity.id
_entity.type
_entity.pdbx_description
1 polymer ?
#
loop_
_entity_poly.entity_id
_entity_poly.type
_entity_poly.pdbx_seq_one_letter_code
_entity_poly.pdbx_strand_id
1 'polypeptide(L)'
;MEHVQLGVAESAIMFALMAHGEEITNPKLKLIAPEVTPDRRRKLNELGLVESRQVGRPFVHSLTDAGWAWCAAELGAPPPKGSQGRDKTLYAVLAGVGRYLAASDTRLYEVFGAVAEPEADEVAAAGGLPLRARIVDAYRALARRPGAWVTIADLRQALPDVERSELDTELVVFQREPGVSLIQQENRALLTDADRAAAVQVGAQACHLLAIEES
;
A
#
# COMPACT_ATOMS: atom_id res chain seq x y z
N MET A 1 -13.88 -11.11 16.18
CA MET A 1 -14.07 -12.57 15.99
C MET A 1 -12.90 -13.29 16.61
N GLU A 2 -13.12 -14.46 17.18
CA GLU A 2 -12.03 -15.34 17.59
C GLU A 2 -11.21 -15.71 16.35
N HIS A 3 -9.88 -15.68 16.48
CA HIS A 3 -8.99 -15.95 15.36
C HIS A 3 -9.00 -17.44 15.02
N VAL A 4 -9.77 -17.81 14.00
CA VAL A 4 -9.97 -19.19 13.59
C VAL A 4 -8.66 -19.78 13.06
N GLN A 5 -8.26 -20.93 13.59
CA GLN A 5 -7.06 -21.64 13.13
C GLN A 5 -7.34 -22.44 11.86
N LEU A 6 -6.67 -22.07 10.77
CA LEU A 6 -6.73 -22.78 9.49
C LEU A 6 -5.57 -23.77 9.34
N GLY A 7 -5.77 -24.81 8.52
CA GLY A 7 -4.69 -25.73 8.16
C GLY A 7 -3.73 -25.10 7.13
N VAL A 8 -2.53 -25.68 6.99
CA VAL A 8 -1.47 -25.16 6.09
C VAL A 8 -1.97 -24.81 4.69
N ALA A 9 -2.78 -25.69 4.07
CA ALA A 9 -3.28 -25.46 2.72
C ALA A 9 -4.32 -24.34 2.64
N GLU A 10 -5.14 -24.18 3.68
CA GLU A 10 -6.18 -23.15 3.75
C GLU A 10 -5.55 -21.78 4.01
N SER A 11 -4.60 -21.69 4.95
CA SER A 11 -3.82 -20.47 5.17
C SER A 11 -3.06 -20.04 3.91
N ALA A 12 -2.48 -20.99 3.16
CA ALA A 12 -1.82 -20.70 1.89
C ALA A 12 -2.79 -20.13 0.84
N ILE A 13 -4.02 -20.64 0.77
CA ILE A 13 -5.07 -20.09 -0.10
C ILE A 13 -5.42 -18.65 0.33
N MET A 14 -5.60 -18.41 1.62
CA MET A 14 -5.90 -17.08 2.17
C MET A 14 -4.82 -16.06 1.80
N PHE A 15 -3.54 -16.39 2.01
CA PHE A 15 -2.44 -15.50 1.66
C PHE A 15 -2.27 -15.31 0.15
N ALA A 16 -2.59 -16.30 -0.68
CA ALA A 16 -2.57 -16.15 -2.12
C ALA A 16 -3.69 -15.22 -2.62
N LEU A 17 -4.89 -15.32 -2.03
CA LEU A 17 -6.00 -14.39 -2.32
C LEU A 17 -5.65 -12.98 -1.85
N MET A 18 -5.07 -12.81 -0.66
CA MET A 18 -4.56 -11.54 -0.16
C MET A 18 -3.54 -10.94 -1.12
N ALA A 19 -2.52 -11.71 -1.51
CA ALA A 19 -1.47 -11.25 -2.40
C ALA A 19 -1.97 -10.89 -3.81
N HIS A 20 -3.10 -11.45 -4.24
CA HIS A 20 -3.72 -11.09 -5.51
C HIS A 20 -4.58 -9.82 -5.41
N GLY A 21 -5.18 -9.54 -4.25
CA GLY A 21 -5.91 -8.29 -3.99
C GLY A 21 -7.28 -8.17 -4.65
N GLU A 22 -7.56 -8.99 -5.65
CA GLU A 22 -8.78 -8.99 -6.47
C GLU A 22 -9.40 -10.38 -6.59
N GLU A 23 -10.54 -10.44 -7.28
CA GLU A 23 -11.18 -11.69 -7.66
C GLU A 23 -10.30 -12.53 -8.62
N ILE A 24 -10.02 -13.77 -8.24
CA ILE A 24 -9.20 -14.70 -9.03
C ILE A 24 -9.96 -15.97 -9.40
N THR A 25 -9.78 -16.43 -10.64
CA THR A 25 -10.37 -17.70 -11.08
C THR A 25 -9.63 -18.89 -10.48
N ASN A 26 -10.33 -19.98 -10.16
CA ASN A 26 -9.72 -21.19 -9.61
C ASN A 26 -8.54 -21.74 -10.46
N PRO A 27 -8.60 -21.75 -11.82
CA PRO A 27 -7.43 -22.12 -12.64
C PRO A 27 -6.20 -21.22 -12.44
N LYS A 28 -6.39 -19.90 -12.28
CA LYS A 28 -5.29 -18.96 -12.02
C LYS A 28 -4.75 -19.12 -10.60
N LEU A 29 -5.63 -19.23 -9.61
CA LEU A 29 -5.26 -19.39 -8.21
C LEU A 29 -4.42 -20.66 -7.97
N LYS A 30 -4.73 -21.76 -8.66
CA LYS A 30 -3.99 -23.03 -8.58
C LYS A 30 -2.52 -22.92 -9.03
N LEU A 31 -2.13 -21.85 -9.72
CA LEU A 31 -0.74 -21.60 -10.11
C LEU A 31 0.13 -21.11 -8.93
N ILE A 32 -0.49 -20.51 -7.91
CA ILE A 32 0.19 -19.85 -6.79
C ILE A 32 -0.23 -20.39 -5.42
N ALA A 33 -1.26 -21.24 -5.36
CA ALA A 33 -1.80 -21.80 -4.13
C ALA A 33 -2.19 -23.28 -4.31
N PRO A 34 -2.34 -24.03 -3.21
CA PRO A 34 -3.02 -25.32 -3.24
C PRO A 34 -4.42 -25.19 -3.85
N GLU A 35 -4.89 -26.27 -4.49
CA GLU A 35 -6.21 -26.28 -5.12
C GLU A 35 -7.33 -26.00 -4.10
N VAL A 36 -8.24 -25.11 -4.49
CA VAL A 36 -9.48 -24.83 -3.77
C VAL A 36 -10.48 -25.93 -4.11
N THR A 37 -10.39 -27.05 -3.40
CA THR A 37 -11.33 -28.17 -3.54
C THR A 37 -12.75 -27.76 -3.11
N PRO A 38 -13.80 -28.51 -3.49
CA PRO A 38 -15.17 -28.22 -3.06
C PRO A 38 -15.33 -28.11 -1.54
N ASP A 39 -14.64 -28.96 -0.78
CA ASP A 39 -14.69 -28.96 0.69
C ASP A 39 -14.00 -27.74 1.30
N ARG A 40 -12.82 -27.37 0.77
CA ARG A 40 -12.11 -26.15 1.20
C ARG A 40 -12.91 -24.90 0.88
N ARG A 41 -13.46 -24.82 -0.33
CA ARG A 41 -14.35 -23.72 -0.74
C ARG A 41 -15.52 -23.58 0.21
N ARG A 42 -16.21 -24.69 0.50
CA ARG A 42 -17.36 -24.70 1.42
C ARG A 42 -16.96 -24.19 2.80
N LYS A 43 -15.89 -24.74 3.37
CA LYS A 43 -15.39 -24.33 4.69
C LYS A 43 -15.04 -22.85 4.75
N LEU A 44 -14.27 -22.34 3.78
CA LEU A 44 -13.85 -20.93 3.77
C LEU A 44 -15.04 -19.97 3.57
N ASN A 45 -16.03 -20.37 2.77
CA ASN A 45 -17.28 -19.64 2.61
C ASN A 45 -18.15 -19.68 3.89
N GLU A 46 -18.28 -20.83 4.55
CA GLU A 46 -19.04 -20.98 5.80
C GLU A 46 -18.43 -20.19 6.95
N LEU A 47 -17.10 -20.08 6.99
CA LEU A 47 -16.38 -19.19 7.90
C LEU A 47 -16.49 -17.71 7.52
N GLY A 48 -17.11 -17.38 6.38
CA GLY A 48 -17.27 -16.03 5.88
C GLY A 48 -15.96 -15.35 5.47
N LEU A 49 -14.87 -16.11 5.30
CA LEU A 49 -13.53 -15.58 4.99
C LEU A 49 -13.31 -15.35 3.49
N VAL A 50 -13.99 -16.14 2.66
CA VAL A 50 -13.87 -16.10 1.21
C VAL A 50 -15.27 -16.03 0.61
N GLU A 51 -15.42 -15.20 -0.41
CA GLU A 51 -16.57 -15.28 -1.30
C GLU A 51 -16.18 -16.10 -2.54
N SER A 52 -17.05 -17.03 -2.93
CA SER A 52 -16.83 -17.84 -4.12
C SER A 52 -18.07 -17.85 -5.00
N ARG A 53 -17.94 -17.36 -6.23
CA ARG A 53 -19.02 -17.31 -7.22
C ARG A 53 -18.68 -18.11 -8.46
N GLN A 54 -19.68 -18.68 -9.11
CA GLN A 54 -19.49 -19.40 -10.37
C GLN A 54 -19.66 -18.44 -11.54
N VAL A 55 -18.67 -18.35 -12.42
CA VAL A 55 -18.70 -17.48 -13.61
C VAL A 55 -18.47 -18.34 -14.85
N GLY A 56 -19.57 -18.77 -15.46
CA GLY A 56 -19.54 -19.79 -16.50
C GLY A 56 -19.07 -21.13 -15.94
N ARG A 57 -17.97 -21.67 -16.46
CA ARG A 57 -17.40 -22.95 -16.01
C ARG A 57 -16.54 -22.85 -14.74
N PRO A 58 -15.60 -21.89 -14.59
CA PRO A 58 -14.79 -21.79 -13.38
C PRO A 58 -15.49 -21.10 -12.20
N PHE A 59 -15.02 -21.40 -10.99
CA PHE A 59 -15.25 -20.55 -9.82
C PHE A 59 -14.27 -19.39 -9.81
N VAL A 60 -14.72 -18.28 -9.24
CA VAL A 60 -13.95 -17.08 -8.92
C VAL A 60 -14.01 -16.89 -7.41
N HIS A 61 -12.88 -16.47 -6.82
CA HIS A 61 -12.68 -16.36 -5.38
C HIS A 61 -12.11 -14.99 -5.02
N SER A 62 -12.58 -14.40 -3.94
CA SER A 62 -12.06 -13.17 -3.33
C SER A 62 -12.12 -13.25 -1.81
N LEU A 63 -11.28 -12.46 -1.14
CA LEU A 63 -11.41 -12.26 0.29
C LEU A 63 -12.61 -11.37 0.59
N THR A 64 -13.37 -11.73 1.62
CA THR A 64 -14.31 -10.81 2.26
C THR A 64 -13.57 -9.87 3.22
N ASP A 65 -14.25 -8.89 3.79
CA ASP A 65 -13.69 -8.06 4.88
C ASP A 65 -13.19 -8.90 6.06
N ALA A 66 -13.92 -9.96 6.41
CA ALA A 66 -13.52 -10.89 7.45
C ALA A 66 -12.27 -11.70 7.03
N GLY A 67 -12.15 -12.05 5.75
CA GLY A 67 -10.95 -12.67 5.19
C GLY A 67 -9.72 -11.78 5.27
N TRP A 68 -9.88 -10.50 4.93
CA TRP A 68 -8.81 -9.49 5.08
C TRP A 68 -8.40 -9.31 6.53
N ALA A 69 -9.36 -9.18 7.44
CA ALA A 69 -9.10 -9.08 8.88
C ALA A 69 -8.41 -10.34 9.42
N TRP A 70 -8.79 -11.52 8.93
CA TRP A 70 -8.14 -12.78 9.27
C TRP A 70 -6.68 -12.79 8.81
N CYS A 71 -6.39 -12.43 7.56
CA CYS A 71 -5.03 -12.35 7.03
C CYS A 71 -4.15 -11.38 7.84
N ALA A 72 -4.70 -10.22 8.21
CA ALA A 72 -4.00 -9.22 9.01
C ALA A 72 -3.63 -9.76 10.40
N ALA A 73 -4.55 -10.46 11.06
CA ALA A 73 -4.28 -11.11 12.34
C ALA A 73 -3.26 -12.25 12.21
N GLU A 74 -3.35 -13.05 11.13
CA GLU A 74 -2.48 -14.21 10.89
C GLU A 74 -1.00 -13.80 10.68
N LEU A 75 -0.72 -12.57 10.23
CA LEU A 75 0.67 -12.10 10.07
C LEU A 75 1.48 -12.19 11.36
N GLY A 76 0.87 -11.94 12.52
CA GLY A 76 1.50 -12.05 13.83
C GLY A 76 1.33 -13.42 14.50
N ALA A 77 0.59 -14.34 13.87
CA ALA A 77 0.25 -15.64 14.45
C ALA A 77 1.41 -16.64 14.30
N PRO A 78 1.49 -17.66 15.19
CA PRO A 78 2.39 -18.78 14.97
C PRO A 78 1.95 -19.59 13.74
N PRO A 79 2.88 -20.24 13.04
CA PRO A 79 2.54 -21.10 11.90
C PRO A 79 1.60 -22.25 12.32
N PRO A 80 0.67 -22.68 11.44
CA PRO A 80 -0.26 -23.78 11.70
C PRO A 80 0.43 -25.05 12.19
N LYS A 81 -0.31 -25.85 12.98
CA LYS A 81 0.18 -27.17 13.41
C LYS A 81 0.51 -28.04 12.19
N GLY A 82 1.70 -28.62 12.19
CA GLY A 82 2.20 -29.45 11.08
C GLY A 82 2.96 -28.68 9.99
N SER A 83 3.16 -27.36 10.15
CA SER A 83 4.00 -26.57 9.26
C SER A 83 5.45 -27.05 9.20
N GLN A 84 5.99 -27.12 7.99
CA GLN A 84 7.36 -27.54 7.72
C GLN A 84 8.32 -26.34 7.71
N GLY A 85 9.63 -26.60 7.50
CA GLY A 85 10.67 -25.57 7.56
C GLY A 85 10.39 -24.34 6.69
N ARG A 86 9.95 -24.53 5.43
CA ARG A 86 9.63 -23.41 4.52
C ARG A 86 8.43 -22.60 5.00
N ASP A 87 7.39 -23.25 5.52
CA ASP A 87 6.21 -22.58 6.09
C ASP A 87 6.61 -21.74 7.30
N LYS A 88 7.43 -22.29 8.20
CA LYS A 88 7.94 -21.55 9.37
C LYS A 88 8.75 -20.33 8.97
N THR A 89 9.61 -20.46 7.95
CA THR A 89 10.37 -19.31 7.40
C THR A 89 9.44 -18.26 6.81
N LEU A 90 8.42 -18.67 6.05
CA LEU A 90 7.42 -17.74 5.52
C LEU A 90 6.70 -16.99 6.64
N TYR A 91 6.24 -17.67 7.69
CA TYR A 91 5.58 -17.02 8.83
C TYR A 91 6.52 -16.07 9.58
N ALA A 92 7.83 -16.35 9.66
CA ALA A 92 8.79 -15.41 10.21
C ALA A 92 8.90 -14.11 9.38
N VAL A 93 8.83 -14.22 8.05
CA VAL A 93 8.78 -13.06 7.14
C VAL A 93 7.47 -12.29 7.32
N LEU A 94 6.33 -13.00 7.34
CA LEU A 94 5.00 -12.41 7.56
C LEU A 94 4.92 -11.67 8.89
N ALA A 95 5.52 -12.20 9.96
CA ALA A 95 5.63 -11.51 11.25
C ALA A 95 6.48 -10.24 11.17
N GLY A 96 7.51 -10.22 10.31
CA GLY A 96 8.26 -9.01 9.99
C GLY A 96 7.40 -7.94 9.32
N VAL A 97 6.62 -8.34 8.32
CA VAL A 97 5.66 -7.46 7.63
C VAL A 97 4.60 -6.94 8.62
N GLY A 98 4.01 -7.81 9.44
CA GLY A 98 3.02 -7.42 10.44
C GLY A 98 3.57 -6.40 11.44
N ARG A 99 4.82 -6.55 11.90
CA ARG A 99 5.49 -5.56 12.76
C ARG A 99 5.67 -4.22 12.05
N TYR A 100 6.05 -4.23 10.78
CA TYR A 100 6.20 -3.00 9.99
C TYR A 100 4.85 -2.27 9.85
N LEU A 101 3.81 -2.98 9.42
CA LEU A 101 2.46 -2.42 9.23
C LEU A 101 1.91 -1.81 10.53
N ALA A 102 2.09 -2.51 11.66
CA ALA A 102 1.68 -2.00 12.97
C ALA A 102 2.47 -0.77 13.39
N ALA A 103 3.78 -0.71 13.09
CA ALA A 103 4.62 0.45 13.41
C ALA A 103 4.33 1.66 12.53
N SER A 104 3.83 1.45 11.31
CA SER A 104 3.51 2.51 10.34
C SER A 104 2.03 2.88 10.29
N ASP A 105 1.18 2.30 11.16
CA ASP A 105 -0.29 2.43 11.12
C ASP A 105 -0.88 2.16 9.72
N THR A 106 -0.23 1.29 8.95
CA THR A 106 -0.62 0.95 7.58
C THR A 106 -1.50 -0.28 7.60
N ARG A 107 -2.67 -0.22 6.95
CA ARG A 107 -3.59 -1.35 6.91
C ARG A 107 -3.13 -2.35 5.86
N LEU A 108 -3.35 -3.64 6.12
CA LEU A 108 -2.96 -4.70 5.18
C LEU A 108 -3.56 -4.50 3.77
N TYR A 109 -4.81 -4.05 3.69
CA TYR A 109 -5.51 -3.77 2.45
C TYR A 109 -4.87 -2.62 1.65
N GLU A 110 -4.19 -1.67 2.29
CA GLU A 110 -3.51 -0.56 1.60
C GLU A 110 -2.27 -1.04 0.84
N VAL A 111 -1.72 -2.20 1.20
CA VAL A 111 -0.54 -2.79 0.56
C VAL A 111 -0.91 -3.79 -0.52
N PHE A 112 -1.93 -4.61 -0.25
CA PHE A 112 -2.26 -5.78 -1.08
C PHE A 112 -3.64 -5.72 -1.72
N GLY A 113 -4.54 -4.88 -1.23
CA GLY A 113 -5.81 -4.65 -1.91
C GLY A 113 -5.52 -4.16 -3.32
N ALA A 114 -6.44 -4.44 -4.24
CA ALA A 114 -6.47 -3.73 -5.50
C ALA A 114 -6.27 -2.25 -5.19
N VAL A 115 -5.27 -1.62 -5.80
CA VAL A 115 -5.39 -0.20 -6.06
C VAL A 115 -6.63 -0.15 -6.95
N ALA A 116 -7.81 0.06 -6.34
CA ALA A 116 -8.77 0.89 -6.99
C ALA A 116 -7.90 2.06 -7.45
N GLU A 117 -7.67 2.20 -8.77
CA GLU A 117 -7.43 3.53 -9.31
C GLU A 117 -8.40 4.37 -8.51
N PRO A 118 -7.90 5.26 -7.62
CA PRO A 118 -8.76 5.87 -6.63
C PRO A 118 -9.93 6.36 -7.44
N GLU A 119 -11.13 5.80 -7.19
CA GLU A 119 -12.34 6.34 -7.78
C GLU A 119 -12.19 7.80 -7.44
N ALA A 120 -11.92 8.58 -8.48
CA ALA A 120 -11.42 9.93 -8.31
C ALA A 120 -12.48 10.57 -7.46
N ASP A 121 -12.18 10.78 -6.17
CA ASP A 121 -13.09 11.47 -5.29
C ASP A 121 -13.48 12.70 -6.09
N GLU A 122 -14.78 12.79 -6.42
CA GLU A 122 -15.38 13.76 -7.33
C GLU A 122 -15.30 15.20 -6.76
N VAL A 123 -14.25 15.48 -5.99
CA VAL A 123 -13.93 16.75 -5.36
C VAL A 123 -12.63 17.36 -5.94
N ALA A 124 -11.81 16.62 -6.69
CA ALA A 124 -10.53 17.16 -7.21
C ALA A 124 -10.59 17.77 -8.63
N ALA A 125 -11.75 17.80 -9.29
CA ALA A 125 -11.86 18.32 -10.65
C ALA A 125 -11.92 19.86 -10.77
N ALA A 126 -11.77 20.61 -9.66
CA ALA A 126 -11.75 22.08 -9.71
C ALA A 126 -10.44 22.73 -9.21
N GLY A 127 -9.43 21.97 -8.75
CA GLY A 127 -8.22 22.54 -8.12
C GLY A 127 -6.85 21.89 -8.43
N GLY A 128 -6.79 20.66 -8.95
CA GLY A 128 -5.52 19.90 -9.04
C GLY A 128 -4.52 20.37 -10.10
N LEU A 129 -4.96 20.65 -11.34
CA LEU A 129 -4.10 21.17 -12.41
C LEU A 129 -3.47 22.55 -12.10
N PRO A 130 -4.21 23.55 -11.57
CA PRO A 130 -3.61 24.85 -11.27
C PRO A 130 -2.61 24.80 -10.12
N LEU A 131 -2.86 24.03 -9.06
CA LEU A 131 -1.89 23.90 -7.97
C LEU A 131 -0.60 23.22 -8.43
N ARG A 132 -0.73 22.15 -9.20
CA ARG A 132 0.41 21.44 -9.79
C ARG A 132 1.29 22.31 -10.66
N ALA A 133 0.71 23.14 -11.53
CA ALA A 133 1.47 24.10 -12.33
C ALA A 133 2.26 25.05 -11.42
N ARG A 134 1.65 25.52 -10.33
CA ARG A 134 2.31 26.37 -9.33
C ARG A 134 3.43 25.65 -8.58
N ILE A 135 3.27 24.37 -8.26
CA ILE A 135 4.33 23.54 -7.65
C ILE A 135 5.52 23.43 -8.61
N VAL A 136 5.26 23.15 -9.89
CA VAL A 136 6.32 23.06 -10.92
C VAL A 136 7.03 24.41 -11.09
N ASP A 137 6.30 25.51 -11.13
CA ASP A 137 6.87 26.85 -11.26
C ASP A 137 7.70 27.24 -10.03
N ALA A 138 7.19 26.97 -8.82
CA ALA A 138 7.92 27.18 -7.58
C ALA A 138 9.18 26.31 -7.50
N TYR A 139 9.10 25.04 -7.88
CA TYR A 139 10.25 24.16 -7.97
C TYR A 139 11.28 24.69 -8.96
N ARG A 140 10.88 25.12 -10.17
CA ARG A 140 11.80 25.68 -11.17
C ARG A 140 12.50 26.94 -10.69
N ALA A 141 11.83 27.77 -9.87
CA ALA A 141 12.43 28.95 -9.28
C ALA A 141 13.48 28.62 -8.20
N LEU A 142 13.29 27.51 -7.46
CA LEU A 142 14.19 27.07 -6.38
C LEU A 142 15.32 26.14 -6.87
N ALA A 143 15.04 25.32 -7.88
CA ALA A 143 15.95 24.31 -8.39
C ALA A 143 17.05 24.96 -9.25
N ARG A 144 18.31 24.63 -8.95
CA ARG A 144 19.47 25.14 -9.72
C ARG A 144 19.51 24.60 -11.16
N ARG A 145 18.91 23.43 -11.40
CA ARG A 145 18.80 22.73 -12.67
C ARG A 145 17.66 21.71 -12.58
N PRO A 146 17.14 21.18 -13.70
CA PRO A 146 16.25 20.02 -13.69
C PRO A 146 16.86 18.85 -12.91
N GLY A 147 16.01 18.13 -12.17
CA GLY A 147 16.40 17.04 -11.27
C GLY A 147 17.27 17.45 -10.07
N ALA A 148 17.38 18.74 -9.74
CA ALA A 148 18.05 19.17 -8.51
C ALA A 148 17.12 19.03 -7.30
N TRP A 149 17.67 18.57 -6.17
CA TRP A 149 16.90 18.45 -4.93
C TRP A 149 16.55 19.83 -4.37
N VAL A 150 15.26 20.04 -4.13
CA VAL A 150 14.69 21.19 -3.41
C VAL A 150 14.08 20.69 -2.12
N THR A 151 14.29 21.43 -1.01
CA THR A 151 13.67 21.05 0.27
C THR A 151 12.19 21.35 0.25
N ILE A 152 11.39 20.52 0.92
CA ILE A 152 9.96 20.78 1.07
C ILE A 152 9.71 22.05 1.90
N ALA A 153 10.61 22.37 2.85
CA ALA A 153 10.54 23.60 3.61
C ALA A 153 10.61 24.83 2.71
N ASP A 154 11.56 24.87 1.78
CA ASP A 154 11.70 25.98 0.81
C ASP A 154 10.49 26.03 -0.13
N LEU A 155 10.00 24.88 -0.60
CA LEU A 155 8.82 24.80 -1.46
C LEU A 155 7.58 25.38 -0.77
N ARG A 156 7.37 25.08 0.52
CA ARG A 156 6.28 25.65 1.32
C ARG A 156 6.41 27.16 1.49
N GLN A 157 7.62 27.66 1.72
CA GLN A 157 7.86 29.10 1.83
C GLN A 157 7.57 29.84 0.52
N ALA A 158 7.80 29.18 -0.63
CA ALA A 158 7.46 29.72 -1.94
C ALA A 158 5.96 29.69 -2.27
N LEU A 159 5.17 28.90 -1.55
CA LEU A 159 3.72 28.74 -1.72
C LEU A 159 2.96 29.04 -0.41
N PRO A 160 3.11 30.25 0.17
CA PRO A 160 2.58 30.57 1.50
C PRO A 160 1.05 30.65 1.56
N ASP A 161 0.39 30.77 0.41
CA ASP A 161 -1.07 30.83 0.25
C ASP A 161 -1.71 29.46 0.04
N VAL A 162 -0.92 28.39 -0.08
CA VAL A 162 -1.42 27.02 -0.23
C VAL A 162 -1.47 26.36 1.14
N GLU A 163 -2.61 25.77 1.48
CA GLU A 163 -2.77 25.04 2.75
C GLU A 163 -1.83 23.84 2.82
N ARG A 164 -1.28 23.59 4.01
CA ARG A 164 -0.30 22.52 4.21
C ARG A 164 -0.81 21.16 3.74
N SER A 165 -2.02 20.79 4.15
CA SER A 165 -2.63 19.50 3.80
C SER A 165 -2.91 19.37 2.30
N GLU A 166 -3.24 20.48 1.64
CA GLU A 166 -3.50 20.51 0.21
C GLU A 166 -2.21 20.27 -0.59
N LEU A 167 -1.12 20.97 -0.23
CA LEU A 167 0.19 20.76 -0.83
C LEU A 167 0.70 19.32 -0.60
N ASP A 168 0.51 18.77 0.60
CA ASP A 168 0.98 17.43 0.94
C ASP A 168 0.25 16.37 0.11
N THR A 169 -1.06 16.53 -0.05
CA THR A 169 -1.89 15.66 -0.87
C THR A 169 -1.43 15.70 -2.33
N GLU A 170 -1.25 16.90 -2.89
CA GLU A 170 -0.81 17.05 -4.28
C GLU A 170 0.60 16.48 -4.50
N LEU A 171 1.54 16.70 -3.58
CA LEU A 171 2.90 16.13 -3.70
C LEU A 171 2.91 14.59 -3.65
N VAL A 172 2.06 13.98 -2.82
CA VAL A 172 1.92 12.51 -2.74
C VAL A 172 1.33 11.93 -4.04
N VAL A 173 0.40 12.65 -4.67
CA VAL A 173 -0.13 12.26 -6.00
C VAL A 173 0.93 12.49 -7.08
N PHE A 174 1.60 13.64 -7.07
CA PHE A 174 2.56 14.06 -8.09
C PHE A 174 3.80 13.16 -8.15
N GLN A 175 4.28 12.64 -7.03
CA GLN A 175 5.42 11.72 -7.03
C GLN A 175 5.20 10.42 -7.80
N ARG A 176 3.96 10.11 -8.22
CA ARG A 176 3.65 8.91 -9.03
C ARG A 176 3.97 9.13 -10.51
N GLU A 177 4.23 10.36 -10.94
CA GLU A 177 4.53 10.66 -12.32
C GLU A 177 5.97 10.37 -12.71
N PRO A 178 6.23 9.98 -13.98
CA PRO A 178 7.58 9.82 -14.49
C PRO A 178 8.41 11.10 -14.30
N GLY A 179 9.63 10.96 -13.80
CA GLY A 179 10.55 12.09 -13.61
C GLY A 179 10.33 12.90 -12.32
N VAL A 180 9.41 12.48 -11.43
CA VAL A 180 9.21 13.14 -10.13
C VAL A 180 9.70 12.23 -9.01
N SER A 181 10.53 12.78 -8.11
CA SER A 181 11.07 12.06 -6.97
C SER A 181 10.80 12.81 -5.68
N LEU A 182 10.18 12.13 -4.72
CA LEU A 182 9.95 12.62 -3.36
C LEU A 182 10.62 11.65 -2.38
N ILE A 183 11.70 12.09 -1.73
CA ILE A 183 12.56 11.20 -0.94
C ILE A 183 12.85 11.74 0.45
N GLN A 184 13.31 10.85 1.32
CA GLN A 184 13.90 11.24 2.60
C GLN A 184 15.31 11.83 2.38
N GLN A 185 15.71 12.76 3.26
CA GLN A 185 17.12 13.14 3.36
C GLN A 185 17.87 12.04 4.12
N GLU A 186 18.69 11.26 3.43
CA GLU A 186 19.46 10.16 4.04
C GLU A 186 20.45 10.68 5.09
N ASN A 187 21.13 11.80 4.81
CA ASN A 187 22.03 12.42 5.76
C ASN A 187 21.25 13.33 6.72
N ARG A 188 20.70 12.71 7.77
CA ARG A 188 19.86 13.40 8.78
C ARG A 188 20.56 14.58 9.47
N ALA A 189 21.89 14.62 9.49
CA ALA A 189 22.64 15.74 10.07
C ALA A 189 22.45 17.06 9.29
N LEU A 190 22.02 16.97 8.02
CA LEU A 190 21.71 18.14 7.19
C LEU A 190 20.32 18.72 7.44
N LEU A 191 19.45 18.01 8.16
CA LEU A 191 18.09 18.46 8.41
C LEU A 191 18.05 19.49 9.54
N THR A 192 17.47 20.65 9.25
CA THR A 192 17.08 21.63 10.25
C THR A 192 15.76 21.21 10.93
N ASP A 193 15.38 21.90 12.01
CA ASP A 193 14.06 21.71 12.61
C ASP A 193 12.93 22.11 11.67
N ALA A 194 13.17 23.12 10.83
CA ALA A 194 12.22 23.55 9.80
C ALA A 194 12.00 22.44 8.76
N ASP A 195 13.07 21.76 8.32
CA ASP A 195 12.96 20.65 7.36
C ASP A 195 12.19 19.47 7.95
N ARG A 196 12.49 19.11 9.21
CA ARG A 196 11.76 18.06 9.93
C ARG A 196 10.29 18.41 10.07
N ALA A 197 9.99 19.66 10.44
CA ALA A 197 8.62 20.12 10.61
C ALA A 197 7.88 20.22 9.27
N ALA A 198 8.56 20.50 8.16
CA ALA A 198 7.97 20.65 6.84
C ALA A 198 7.74 19.33 6.09
N ALA A 199 8.29 18.22 6.57
CA ALA A 199 8.24 16.93 5.91
C ALA A 199 6.83 16.51 5.46
N VAL A 200 6.76 15.88 4.29
CA VAL A 200 5.54 15.25 3.74
C VAL A 200 5.58 13.78 4.10
N GLN A 201 4.46 13.25 4.60
CA GLN A 201 4.35 11.83 4.94
C GLN A 201 3.94 11.04 3.70
N VAL A 202 4.77 10.08 3.29
CA VAL A 202 4.48 9.12 2.24
C VAL A 202 4.53 7.72 2.86
N GLY A 203 3.36 7.16 3.15
CA GLY A 203 3.26 5.96 3.99
C GLY A 203 3.93 6.20 5.36
N ALA A 204 4.91 5.37 5.71
CA ALA A 204 5.67 5.47 6.96
C ALA A 204 6.84 6.49 6.92
N GLN A 205 7.09 7.10 5.76
CA GLN A 205 8.31 7.87 5.52
C GLN A 205 8.02 9.37 5.58
N ALA A 206 8.77 10.06 6.44
CA ALA A 206 8.92 11.51 6.37
C ALA A 206 9.87 11.86 5.21
N CYS A 207 9.32 12.33 4.10
CA CYS A 207 10.06 12.82 2.95
C CYS A 207 10.40 14.31 3.12
N HIS A 208 11.55 14.72 2.62
CA HIS A 208 12.12 16.06 2.85
C HIS A 208 12.56 16.76 1.56
N LEU A 209 12.77 16.01 0.48
CA LEU A 209 13.33 16.51 -0.77
C LEU A 209 12.44 16.17 -1.94
N LEU A 210 12.26 17.13 -2.84
CA LEU A 210 11.59 17.00 -4.13
C LEU A 210 12.62 17.20 -5.25
N ALA A 211 12.53 16.37 -6.29
CA ALA A 211 13.16 16.62 -7.58
C ALA A 211 12.16 16.36 -8.71
N ILE A 212 12.21 17.22 -9.73
CA ILE A 212 11.42 17.11 -10.96
C ILE A 212 12.40 17.19 -12.13
N GLU A 213 12.41 16.14 -12.96
CA GLU A 213 13.13 16.07 -14.22
C GLU A 213 12.35 16.80 -15.32
N GLU A 214 13.06 17.30 -16.33
CA GLU A 214 12.42 17.92 -17.49
C GLU A 214 11.93 16.80 -18.40
N SER A 215 10.62 16.82 -18.73
CA SER A 215 10.00 15.87 -19.66
C SER A 215 10.38 16.15 -21.10
#